data_AF-A0A1X0YDR8-F1
#
_entry.id   AF-A0A1X0YDR8-F1
#
_cell.length_a   1.000
_cell.length_b   1.000
_cell.length_c   1.000
_cell.angle_alpha   90.00
_cell.angle_beta   90.00
_cell.angle_gamma   90.00
#
_symmetry.space_group_name_H-M   'P 1'
#
loop_
_entity.id
_entity.type
_entity.pdbx_description
1 polymer ?
#
loop_
_entity_poly.entity_id
_entity_poly.type
_entity_poly.pdbx_seq_one_letter_code
_entity_poly.pdbx_strand_id
1 'polypeptide(L)'
;MAILAVLASAVLPMAEVTVKRTREIELQRSLRIVRNAIDAYKADFDRAVAEKKIIVSINDTGYPESLEVLLEGKDWGGLYPFKKRYLRRIPKDPFDRYNEGWGLRSLEDDPDSTVWGGDNVYDIYSQSDAIGLDGTPYNTW
;
A
#
# COMPACT_ATOMS: atom_id res chain seq x y z
N MET A 1 19.23 -27.00 -38.53
CA MET A 1 18.49 -26.00 -37.73
C MET A 1 18.22 -26.56 -36.33
N ALA A 2 19.25 -26.65 -35.48
CA ALA A 2 19.12 -27.19 -34.11
C ALA A 2 19.88 -26.33 -33.09
N ILE A 3 20.99 -25.73 -33.51
CA ILE A 3 21.86 -24.88 -32.66
C ILE A 3 21.14 -23.58 -32.23
N LEU A 4 20.30 -22.99 -33.10
CA LEU A 4 19.52 -21.80 -32.74
C LEU A 4 18.42 -22.09 -31.70
N ALA A 5 17.84 -23.30 -31.69
CA ALA A 5 16.83 -23.69 -30.70
C ALA A 5 17.44 -23.96 -29.31
N VAL A 6 18.69 -24.44 -29.25
CA VAL A 6 19.42 -24.70 -28.00
C VAL A 6 19.98 -23.42 -27.38
N LEU A 7 20.37 -22.43 -28.19
CA LEU A 7 20.78 -21.11 -27.67
C LEU A 7 19.59 -20.29 -27.14
N ALA A 8 18.41 -20.43 -27.74
CA ALA A 8 17.20 -19.76 -27.28
C ALA A 8 16.74 -20.23 -25.88
N SER A 9 16.96 -21.50 -25.51
CA SER A 9 16.52 -22.05 -24.22
C SER A 9 17.37 -21.58 -23.01
N ALA A 10 18.61 -21.13 -23.23
CA ALA A 10 19.50 -20.71 -22.14
C ALA A 10 19.31 -19.23 -21.72
N VAL A 11 18.70 -18.38 -22.56
CA VAL A 11 18.64 -16.92 -22.33
C VAL A 11 17.29 -16.47 -21.76
N LEU A 12 16.19 -17.14 -22.14
CA LEU A 12 14.83 -16.81 -21.68
C LEU A 12 14.63 -16.79 -20.15
N PRO A 13 15.17 -17.74 -19.35
CA PRO A 13 14.89 -17.75 -17.91
C PRO A 13 15.44 -16.51 -17.18
N MET A 14 16.48 -15.86 -17.71
CA MET A 14 17.05 -14.65 -17.08
C MET A 14 16.20 -13.40 -17.33
N ALA A 15 15.48 -13.32 -18.46
CA ALA A 15 14.62 -12.19 -18.77
C ALA A 15 13.41 -12.14 -17.83
N GLU A 16 12.75 -13.29 -17.60
CA GLU A 16 11.58 -13.38 -16.72
C GLU A 16 11.92 -13.05 -15.25
N VAL A 17 13.06 -13.54 -14.75
CA VAL A 17 13.55 -13.24 -13.40
C VAL A 17 13.84 -11.74 -13.23
N THR A 18 14.41 -11.09 -14.25
CA THR A 18 14.70 -9.65 -14.22
C THR A 18 13.42 -8.82 -14.19
N VAL A 19 12.41 -9.19 -14.99
CA VAL A 19 11.09 -8.55 -14.97
C VAL A 19 10.42 -8.72 -13.61
N LYS A 20 10.41 -9.95 -13.05
CA LYS A 20 9.85 -10.22 -11.73
C LYS A 20 10.54 -9.39 -10.64
N ARG A 21 11.87 -9.38 -10.59
CA ARG A 21 12.65 -8.55 -9.65
C ARG A 21 12.32 -7.07 -9.76
N THR A 22 12.14 -6.57 -10.98
CA THR A 22 11.78 -5.16 -11.20
C THR A 22 10.40 -4.85 -10.62
N ARG A 23 9.41 -5.73 -10.84
CA ARG A 23 8.08 -5.61 -10.25
C ARG A 23 8.10 -5.72 -8.72
N GLU A 24 8.94 -6.57 -8.14
CA GLU A 24 9.11 -6.67 -6.68
C GLU A 24 9.65 -5.37 -6.07
N ILE A 25 10.64 -4.73 -6.72
CA ILE A 25 11.16 -3.43 -6.30
C ILE A 25 10.07 -2.35 -6.38
N GLU A 26 9.27 -2.38 -7.45
CA GLU A 26 8.13 -1.48 -7.60
C GLU A 26 7.06 -1.71 -6.53
N LEU A 27 6.74 -2.97 -6.20
CA LEU A 27 5.77 -3.33 -5.15
C LEU A 27 6.22 -2.77 -3.81
N GLN A 28 7.45 -3.06 -3.38
CA GLN A 28 7.99 -2.56 -2.11
C GLN A 28 8.02 -1.04 -2.06
N ARG A 29 8.35 -0.38 -3.18
CA ARG A 29 8.31 1.08 -3.27
C ARG A 29 6.88 1.60 -3.11
N SER A 30 5.91 1.00 -3.80
CA SER A 30 4.50 1.37 -3.71
C SER A 30 3.95 1.18 -2.30
N LEU A 31 4.21 0.03 -1.66
CA LEU A 31 3.84 -0.25 -0.27
C LEU A 31 4.39 0.82 0.68
N ARG A 32 5.70 1.12 0.58
CA ARG A 32 6.34 2.15 1.40
C ARG A 32 5.71 3.54 1.20
N ILE A 33 5.39 3.91 -0.04
CA ILE A 33 4.77 5.20 -0.35
C ILE A 33 3.41 5.32 0.35
N VAL A 34 2.57 4.29 0.26
CA VAL A 34 1.23 4.33 0.86
C VAL A 34 1.29 4.23 2.38
N ARG A 35 2.07 3.29 2.94
CA ARG A 35 2.26 3.15 4.39
C ARG A 35 2.76 4.44 5.03
N ASN A 36 3.79 5.07 4.45
CA ASN A 36 4.28 6.36 4.93
C ASN A 36 3.21 7.47 4.88
N ALA A 37 2.30 7.43 3.90
CA ALA A 37 1.20 8.39 3.81
C ALA A 37 0.13 8.14 4.89
N ILE A 38 -0.17 6.88 5.19
CA ILE A 38 -1.04 6.47 6.30
C ILE A 38 -0.43 6.91 7.64
N ASP A 39 0.85 6.62 7.88
CA ASP A 39 1.56 7.01 9.09
C ASP A 39 1.59 8.53 9.28
N ALA A 40 1.83 9.28 8.19
CA ALA A 40 1.80 10.74 8.22
C ALA A 40 0.40 11.28 8.54
N TYR A 41 -0.65 10.63 8.03
CA TYR A 41 -2.04 10.98 8.36
C TYR A 41 -2.33 10.78 9.84
N LYS A 42 -1.93 9.63 10.39
CA LYS A 42 -2.08 9.32 11.82
C LYS A 42 -1.30 10.31 12.69
N ALA A 43 -0.08 10.67 12.31
CA ALA A 43 0.73 11.64 13.03
C ALA A 43 0.14 13.05 13.04
N ASP A 44 -0.55 13.47 11.96
CA ASP A 44 -1.29 14.72 11.94
C ASP A 44 -2.59 14.66 12.76
N PHE A 45 -3.27 13.52 12.76
CA PHE A 45 -4.39 13.27 13.66
C PHE A 45 -3.96 13.47 15.11
N ASP A 46 -2.95 12.73 15.57
CA ASP A 46 -2.49 12.78 16.96
C ASP A 46 -2.06 14.19 17.36
N ARG A 47 -1.44 14.94 16.45
CA ARG A 47 -1.08 16.35 16.67
C ARG A 47 -2.30 17.26 16.76
N ALA A 48 -3.26 17.11 15.86
CA ALA A 48 -4.49 17.90 15.89
C ALA A 48 -5.29 17.65 17.17
N VAL A 49 -5.28 16.41 17.69
CA VAL A 49 -5.87 16.08 19.00
C VAL A 49 -5.11 16.77 20.14
N ALA A 50 -3.78 16.65 20.16
CA ALA A 50 -2.95 17.24 21.20
C ALA A 50 -3.10 18.78 21.26
N GLU A 51 -3.21 19.43 20.10
CA GLU A 51 -3.42 20.88 19.96
C GLU A 51 -4.89 21.30 20.08
N LYS A 52 -5.81 20.36 20.36
CA LYS A 52 -7.26 20.59 20.47
C LYS A 52 -7.88 21.28 19.24
N LYS A 53 -7.36 20.96 18.06
CA LYS A 53 -7.85 21.46 16.77
C LYS A 53 -9.08 20.70 16.28
N ILE A 54 -9.20 19.44 16.67
CA ILE A 54 -10.33 18.57 16.31
C ILE A 54 -10.98 17.99 17.57
N ILE A 55 -12.26 17.64 17.45
CA ILE A 55 -13.01 16.90 18.47
C ILE A 55 -12.98 15.43 18.05
N VAL A 56 -12.57 14.55 18.95
CA VAL A 56 -12.37 13.12 18.68
C VAL A 56 -13.55 12.33 19.22
N SER A 57 -14.09 11.44 18.39
CA SER A 57 -15.11 10.48 18.83
C SER A 57 -14.47 9.29 19.54
N ILE A 58 -15.24 8.54 20.34
CA ILE A 58 -14.72 7.36 21.06
C ILE A 58 -14.20 6.29 20.08
N ASN A 59 -14.73 6.24 18.85
CA ASN A 59 -14.40 5.22 17.86
C ASN A 59 -13.34 5.71 16.85
N ASP A 60 -12.82 6.93 16.99
CA ASP A 60 -11.82 7.46 16.05
C ASP A 60 -10.45 6.84 16.33
N THR A 61 -10.02 5.91 15.47
CA THR A 61 -8.69 5.30 15.54
C THR A 61 -7.58 6.27 15.10
N GLY A 62 -7.94 7.29 14.33
CA GLY A 62 -7.01 8.27 13.75
C GLY A 62 -6.37 7.83 12.44
N TYR A 63 -6.71 6.65 11.93
CA TYR A 63 -6.37 6.20 10.58
C TYR A 63 -7.40 6.70 9.56
N PRO A 64 -7.05 6.79 8.27
CA PRO A 64 -8.01 7.18 7.23
C PRO A 64 -9.08 6.10 7.03
N GLU A 65 -10.31 6.50 6.72
CA GLU A 65 -11.42 5.57 6.43
C GLU A 65 -11.23 4.85 5.08
N SER A 66 -10.52 5.49 4.14
CA SER A 66 -10.18 4.91 2.84
C SER A 66 -8.90 5.53 2.27
N LEU A 67 -8.31 4.92 1.24
CA LEU A 67 -7.12 5.45 0.58
C LEU A 67 -7.39 6.77 -0.16
N GLU A 68 -8.64 7.00 -0.59
CA GLU A 68 -9.07 8.22 -1.29
C GLU A 68 -8.92 9.46 -0.40
N VAL A 69 -9.12 9.32 0.92
CA VAL A 69 -8.92 10.40 1.90
C VAL A 69 -7.49 10.95 1.83
N LEU A 70 -6.50 10.10 1.55
CA LEU A 70 -5.10 10.50 1.40
C LEU A 70 -4.87 11.38 0.16
N LEU A 71 -5.71 11.28 -0.87
CA LEU A 71 -5.68 12.10 -2.09
C LEU A 71 -6.48 13.39 -1.93
N GLU A 72 -7.70 13.31 -1.41
CA GLU A 72 -8.58 14.46 -1.25
C GLU A 72 -8.02 15.44 -0.22
N GLY A 73 -7.47 14.88 0.85
CA GLY A 73 -6.85 15.58 1.96
C GLY A 73 -7.85 15.93 3.06
N LYS A 74 -7.35 16.02 4.29
CA LYS A 74 -8.14 16.31 5.49
C LYS A 74 -7.91 17.74 5.99
N ASP A 75 -8.99 18.37 6.42
CA ASP A 75 -8.90 19.60 7.22
C ASP A 75 -8.69 19.20 8.68
N TRP A 76 -7.59 19.70 9.26
CA TRP A 76 -7.17 19.41 10.63
C TRP A 76 -7.54 20.55 11.58
N GLY A 77 -8.67 21.22 11.36
CA GLY A 77 -9.17 22.27 12.24
C GLY A 77 -8.22 23.47 12.34
N GLY A 78 -7.55 23.80 11.24
CA GLY A 78 -6.58 24.90 11.19
C GLY A 78 -5.17 24.55 11.70
N LEU A 79 -4.83 23.26 11.87
CA LEU A 79 -3.43 22.84 12.03
C LEU A 79 -2.58 23.23 10.80
N TYR A 80 -3.22 23.23 9.62
CA TYR A 80 -2.67 23.75 8.39
C TYR A 80 -3.65 24.77 7.78
N PRO A 81 -3.16 25.76 7.00
CA PRO A 81 -4.03 26.76 6.37
C PRO A 81 -4.88 26.20 5.22
N PHE A 82 -4.66 24.94 4.81
CA PHE A 82 -5.38 24.25 3.74
C PHE A 82 -5.56 22.77 4.09
N LYS A 83 -6.49 22.09 3.41
CA LYS A 83 -6.65 20.63 3.50
C LYS A 83 -5.35 19.92 3.14
N LYS A 84 -4.78 19.17 4.09
CA LYS A 84 -3.51 18.48 3.87
C LYS A 84 -3.73 17.16 3.12
N ARG A 85 -3.08 17.04 1.97
CA ARG A 85 -3.03 15.83 1.14
C ARG A 85 -1.73 15.07 1.39
N TYR A 86 -1.81 13.75 1.35
CA TYR A 86 -0.68 12.85 1.65
C TYR A 86 -0.15 12.13 0.42
N LEU A 87 -1.04 11.87 -0.55
CA LEU A 87 -0.70 11.26 -1.83
C LEU A 87 -1.05 12.20 -2.99
N ARG A 88 -0.25 12.14 -4.06
CA ARG A 88 -0.57 12.77 -5.35
C ARG A 88 -1.40 11.85 -6.24
N ARG A 89 -1.24 10.55 -6.06
CA ARG A 89 -1.97 9.44 -6.66
C ARG A 89 -1.74 8.21 -5.81
N ILE A 90 -2.67 7.27 -5.82
CA ILE A 90 -2.47 5.95 -5.22
C ILE A 90 -1.57 5.15 -6.20
N PRO A 91 -0.36 4.71 -5.80
CA PRO A 91 0.45 3.83 -6.62
C PRO A 91 -0.31 2.53 -6.91
N LYS A 92 -0.13 1.97 -8.11
CA LYS A 92 -0.73 0.68 -8.46
C LYS A 92 0.15 -0.47 -7.94
N ASP A 93 -0.48 -1.56 -7.52
CA ASP A 93 0.20 -2.83 -7.29
C ASP A 93 0.69 -3.42 -8.64
N PRO A 94 2.00 -3.64 -8.84
CA PRO A 94 2.53 -4.20 -10.09
C PRO A 94 2.16 -5.67 -10.33
N PHE A 95 1.60 -6.36 -9.34
CA PHE A 95 1.09 -7.73 -9.44
C PHE A 95 -0.44 -7.83 -9.51
N ASP A 96 -1.14 -6.69 -9.45
CA ASP A 96 -2.59 -6.63 -9.61
C ASP A 96 -3.00 -6.84 -11.08
N ARG A 97 -3.40 -8.08 -11.38
CA ARG A 97 -3.78 -8.53 -12.73
C ARG A 97 -5.19 -8.09 -13.12
N TYR A 98 -6.09 -8.00 -12.15
CA TYR A 98 -7.52 -7.79 -12.39
C TYR A 98 -7.97 -6.35 -12.10
N ASN A 99 -7.01 -5.48 -11.75
CA ASN A 99 -7.29 -4.10 -11.37
C ASN A 99 -8.19 -4.01 -10.13
N GLU A 100 -8.02 -4.96 -9.20
CA GLU A 100 -8.73 -5.06 -7.93
C GLU A 100 -8.21 -4.01 -6.92
N GLY A 101 -7.01 -3.48 -7.16
CA GLY A 101 -6.37 -2.53 -6.25
C GLY A 101 -5.69 -3.21 -5.07
N TRP A 102 -5.51 -2.46 -3.99
CA TRP A 102 -4.85 -2.95 -2.77
C TRP A 102 -5.82 -3.69 -1.86
N GLY A 103 -5.34 -4.76 -1.25
CA GLY A 103 -5.99 -5.31 -0.06
C GLY A 103 -5.78 -4.36 1.11
N LEU A 104 -6.80 -4.22 1.96
CA LEU A 104 -6.79 -3.31 3.10
C LEU A 104 -6.82 -4.10 4.41
N ARG A 105 -6.17 -3.55 5.44
CA ARG A 105 -6.25 -4.03 6.83
C ARG A 105 -6.61 -2.87 7.75
N SER A 106 -7.52 -3.15 8.67
CA SER A 106 -7.91 -2.26 9.75
C SER A 106 -6.97 -2.43 10.93
N LEU A 107 -6.95 -1.45 11.83
CA LEU A 107 -6.14 -1.51 13.06
C LEU A 107 -6.49 -2.72 13.95
N GLU A 108 -7.75 -3.17 13.92
CA GLU A 108 -8.23 -4.30 14.73
C GLU A 108 -8.04 -5.66 14.05
N ASP A 109 -7.68 -5.67 12.76
CA ASP A 109 -7.46 -6.89 12.01
C ASP A 109 -6.10 -7.53 12.41
N ASP A 110 -6.02 -8.87 12.32
CA ASP A 110 -4.74 -9.56 12.52
C ASP A 110 -3.69 -9.11 11.47
N PRO A 111 -2.39 -9.12 11.81
CA PRO A 111 -1.33 -8.60 10.92
C PRO A 111 -1.28 -9.26 9.53
N ASP A 112 -1.70 -10.52 9.43
CA ASP A 112 -1.74 -11.32 8.21
C ASP A 112 -3.16 -11.53 7.67
N SER A 113 -4.17 -10.85 8.23
CA SER A 113 -5.55 -10.93 7.74
C SER A 113 -5.64 -10.48 6.29
N THR A 114 -6.41 -11.23 5.50
CA THR A 114 -6.83 -10.84 4.15
C THR A 114 -8.28 -10.37 4.11
N VAL A 115 -8.97 -10.36 5.25
CA VAL A 115 -10.33 -9.86 5.39
C VAL A 115 -10.26 -8.50 6.05
N TRP A 116 -10.88 -7.50 5.40
CA TRP A 116 -10.89 -6.13 5.90
C TRP A 116 -12.10 -5.90 6.82
N GLY A 117 -11.85 -5.47 8.05
CA GLY A 117 -12.88 -5.12 9.03
C GLY A 117 -13.78 -3.93 8.63
N GLY A 118 -13.33 -3.08 7.70
CA GLY A 118 -14.14 -2.02 7.11
C GLY A 118 -14.11 -0.66 7.82
N ASP A 119 -13.46 -0.57 8.97
CA ASP A 119 -13.51 0.64 9.81
C ASP A 119 -12.45 1.68 9.46
N ASN A 120 -11.26 1.23 9.06
CA ASN A 120 -10.14 2.12 8.74
C ASN A 120 -9.09 1.41 7.89
N VAL A 121 -8.16 2.19 7.36
CA VAL A 121 -6.98 1.71 6.62
C VAL A 121 -5.75 1.95 7.47
N TYR A 122 -5.37 0.91 8.21
CA TYR A 122 -4.12 0.83 8.97
C TYR A 122 -2.96 0.37 8.10
N ASP A 123 -3.19 -0.65 7.28
CA ASP A 123 -2.20 -1.19 6.37
C ASP A 123 -2.79 -1.58 5.01
N ILE A 124 -1.93 -1.76 4.02
CA ILE A 124 -2.25 -2.26 2.70
C ILE A 124 -1.36 -3.45 2.32
N TYR A 125 -1.86 -4.32 1.44
CA TYR A 125 -1.08 -5.45 0.93
C TYR A 125 -1.46 -5.81 -0.51
N SER A 126 -0.57 -6.54 -1.20
CA SER A 126 -0.85 -7.04 -2.54
C SER A 126 -1.89 -8.15 -2.51
N GLN A 127 -2.92 -8.08 -3.35
CA GLN A 127 -3.91 -9.17 -3.49
C GLN A 127 -3.39 -10.34 -4.34
N SER A 128 -2.10 -10.32 -4.73
CA SER A 128 -1.52 -11.38 -5.54
C SER A 128 -1.25 -12.64 -4.73
N ASP A 129 -1.74 -13.79 -5.23
CA ASP A 129 -1.38 -15.13 -4.72
C ASP A 129 0.03 -15.58 -5.14
N ALA A 130 0.80 -14.71 -5.81
CA ALA A 130 2.13 -15.04 -6.26
C ALA A 130 3.14 -15.00 -5.11
N ILE A 131 4.18 -15.84 -5.25
CA ILE A 131 5.29 -15.94 -4.33
C ILE A 131 6.47 -15.15 -4.88
N GLY A 132 7.13 -14.37 -4.03
CA GLY A 132 8.35 -13.63 -4.34
C GLY A 132 9.53 -14.52 -4.71
N LEU A 133 10.58 -13.90 -5.23
CA LEU A 133 11.85 -14.58 -5.53
C LEU A 133 12.55 -15.11 -4.28
N ASP A 134 12.21 -14.58 -3.10
CA ASP A 134 12.71 -15.03 -1.80
C ASP A 134 11.87 -16.16 -1.16
N GLY A 135 10.78 -16.58 -1.80
CA GLY A 135 9.89 -17.63 -1.31
C GLY A 135 8.75 -17.14 -0.40
N THR A 136 8.64 -15.84 -0.14
CA THR A 136 7.55 -15.27 0.67
C THR A 136 6.37 -14.83 -0.21
N PRO A 137 5.10 -15.03 0.22
CA PRO A 137 3.93 -14.52 -0.51
C PRO A 137 3.91 -12.98 -0.55
N TYR A 138 3.46 -12.38 -1.66
CA TYR A 138 3.41 -10.91 -1.75
C TYR A 138 2.39 -10.24 -0.83
N ASN A 139 1.36 -10.97 -0.39
CA ASN A 139 0.37 -10.47 0.54
C ASN A 139 0.90 -10.32 1.99
N THR A 140 2.09 -10.86 2.30
CA THR A 140 2.75 -10.71 3.61
C THR A 140 3.84 -9.62 3.62
N TRP A 141 4.06 -8.94 2.49
CA TRP A 141 5.05 -7.88 2.34
C TRP A 141 4.60 -6.54 2.93
#